data_AF-A0A4Q7Z6F2-F1
#
_entry.id   AF-A0A4Q7Z6F2-F1
#
_cell.length_a   1.000
_cell.length_b   1.000
_cell.length_c   1.000
_cell.angle_alpha   90.00
_cell.angle_beta   90.00
_cell.angle_gamma   90.00
#
_symmetry.space_group_name_H-M   'P 1'
#
loop_
_entity.id
_entity.type
_entity.pdbx_description
1 polymer ?
#
loop_
_entity_poly.entity_id
_entity_poly.type
_entity_poly.pdbx_seq_one_letter_code
_entity_poly.pdbx_strand_id
1 'polypeptide(L)'
;MTADRGTEAAFVLVPEAHTGDWVWEQVAAVLRRAGARVFCAASAGAGSAPTADLETHIAEVIRQVEEAGERVVLVGHGYGLLPALGAADRRRDRVLRVVHLDAAGLPEDGDSALDVLPALPRPPGGRAEVPPPAREEWHRLGSTDGLTPAALDQLAARALPQPAATLTQPLRLSESAARIPRTGVLCPAGGSTIDRLRWMASLGDPRLSLLTAPGNTFLEVPTGHWPMLSEPDLLAKALRQAAAGEGESLALPPGQVPDHLRPFVLDVPDRPRERRERVDLYPPDGHEPRPAVVFVHGGPLPSGIRPTPRDWPTFTGYAALAARLGAVGVTLDHRLHTPADLPRAADDVSAAVDLVRAHPRVDGDRVALWFFSGGGPLSAPWLSAPPPWLRCLALNYPLLEPIPGHGTDGDRFRPAAAVRGAGNLPVVLTRVGLEDPMLDATVERFLGAAGECGAEVEVIAAPHCRHGFETLDHTAEARAVVREAMERVLGDLDA
;
A
#
# COMPACT_ATOMS: atom_id res chain seq x y z
N MET A 1 -34.98 37.88 16.86
CA MET A 1 -34.36 36.54 16.76
C MET A 1 -33.12 36.66 15.89
N THR A 2 -31.99 36.88 16.53
CA THR A 2 -30.65 36.83 15.93
C THR A 2 -30.39 35.40 15.46
N ALA A 3 -30.15 35.24 14.16
CA ALA A 3 -29.69 33.97 13.63
C ALA A 3 -28.39 33.59 14.34
N ASP A 4 -28.40 32.45 15.01
CA ASP A 4 -27.20 31.80 15.53
C ASP A 4 -26.32 31.44 14.33
N ARG A 5 -25.38 32.34 13.98
CA ARG A 5 -24.30 32.02 13.05
C ARG A 5 -23.35 31.12 13.82
N GLY A 6 -23.67 29.83 13.89
CA GLY A 6 -22.78 28.80 14.43
C GLY A 6 -21.39 29.03 13.84
N THR A 7 -20.41 29.32 14.70
CA THR A 7 -19.13 29.89 14.29
C THR A 7 -18.43 28.94 13.31
N GLU A 8 -18.21 29.42 12.08
CA GLU A 8 -17.56 28.67 11.01
C GLU A 8 -16.12 28.30 11.43
N ALA A 9 -15.72 27.07 11.11
CA ALA A 9 -14.42 26.54 11.53
C ALA A 9 -13.27 27.36 10.93
N ALA A 10 -12.21 27.55 11.71
CA ALA A 10 -10.95 28.08 11.20
C ALA A 10 -10.04 26.95 10.73
N PHE A 11 -9.29 27.18 9.67
CA PHE A 11 -8.29 26.23 9.16
C PHE A 11 -6.89 26.73 9.50
N VAL A 12 -6.08 25.85 10.06
CA VAL A 12 -4.63 26.05 10.19
C VAL A 12 -3.95 25.04 9.28
N LEU A 13 -3.25 25.53 8.26
CA LEU A 13 -2.61 24.74 7.23
C LEU A 13 -1.12 24.59 7.53
N VAL A 14 -0.65 23.36 7.65
CA VAL A 14 0.72 23.03 8.05
C VAL A 14 1.43 22.33 6.88
N PRO A 15 2.49 22.94 6.32
CA PRO A 15 3.14 22.49 5.10
C PRO A 15 4.03 21.24 5.29
N GLU A 16 4.33 20.57 4.18
CA GLU A 16 5.31 19.49 4.05
C GLU A 16 6.74 20.01 4.24
N ALA A 17 7.67 19.10 4.58
CA ALA A 17 9.10 19.36 4.60
C ALA A 17 9.57 19.98 3.28
N HIS A 18 10.57 20.86 3.37
CA HIS A 18 11.12 21.60 2.24
C HIS A 18 10.17 22.57 1.52
N THR A 19 8.92 22.72 1.96
CA THR A 19 7.96 23.69 1.39
C THR A 19 7.72 24.87 2.33
N GLY A 20 6.78 25.76 2.00
CA GLY A 20 6.46 26.99 2.74
C GLY A 20 4.96 27.22 2.86
N ASP A 21 4.56 28.23 3.62
CA ASP A 21 3.17 28.72 3.66
C ASP A 21 2.62 29.07 2.27
N TRP A 22 3.51 29.49 1.37
CA TRP A 22 3.22 29.79 -0.03
C TRP A 22 2.49 28.66 -0.77
N VAL A 23 2.74 27.39 -0.40
CA VAL A 23 2.15 26.24 -1.07
C VAL A 23 0.62 26.22 -0.90
N TRP A 24 0.12 26.89 0.13
CA TRP A 24 -1.29 26.97 0.49
C TRP A 24 -2.01 28.20 -0.08
N GLU A 25 -1.32 29.12 -0.77
CA GLU A 25 -1.90 30.41 -1.21
C GLU A 25 -3.23 30.24 -1.96
N GLN A 26 -3.28 29.29 -2.90
CA GLN A 26 -4.47 29.04 -3.73
C GLN A 26 -5.62 28.45 -2.90
N VAL A 27 -5.36 27.39 -2.12
CA VAL A 27 -6.35 26.75 -1.25
C VAL A 27 -6.89 27.73 -0.20
N ALA A 28 -6.00 28.52 0.41
CA ALA A 28 -6.39 29.54 1.37
C ALA A 28 -7.29 30.60 0.75
N ALA A 29 -7.02 31.02 -0.49
CA ALA A 29 -7.90 31.94 -1.22
C ALA A 29 -9.28 31.33 -1.49
N VAL A 30 -9.37 30.04 -1.86
CA VAL A 30 -10.65 29.34 -2.06
C VAL A 30 -11.44 29.25 -0.76
N LEU A 31 -10.81 28.80 0.33
CA LEU A 31 -11.43 28.68 1.65
C LEU A 31 -11.91 30.03 2.20
N ARG A 32 -11.10 31.10 2.05
CA ARG A 32 -11.48 32.46 2.45
C ARG A 32 -12.67 32.99 1.65
N ARG A 33 -12.71 32.74 0.33
CA ARG A 33 -13.88 33.07 -0.51
C ARG A 33 -15.14 32.33 -0.05
N ALA A 34 -14.99 31.13 0.51
CA ALA A 34 -16.08 30.36 1.07
C ALA A 34 -16.52 30.81 2.49
N GLY A 35 -15.85 31.82 3.09
CA GLY A 35 -16.19 32.37 4.40
C GLY A 35 -15.28 31.91 5.55
N ALA A 36 -14.42 30.92 5.31
CA ALA A 36 -13.57 30.36 6.35
C ALA A 36 -12.40 31.28 6.73
N ARG A 37 -12.03 31.26 8.01
CA ARG A 37 -10.79 31.88 8.49
C ARG A 37 -9.64 30.91 8.24
N VAL A 38 -8.55 31.38 7.64
CA VAL A 38 -7.44 30.50 7.22
C VAL A 38 -6.12 31.11 7.64
N PHE A 39 -5.35 30.30 8.35
CA PHE A 39 -4.02 30.58 8.87
C PHE A 39 -3.05 29.55 8.27
N CYS A 40 -1.86 29.98 7.90
CA CYS A 40 -0.82 29.09 7.40
C CYS A 40 0.34 29.15 8.39
N ALA A 41 0.75 27.99 8.89
CA ALA A 41 1.95 27.90 9.71
C ALA A 41 3.18 28.24 8.86
N ALA A 42 4.08 29.05 9.40
CA ALA A 42 5.37 29.27 8.78
C ALA A 42 6.14 27.94 8.70
N SER A 43 6.86 27.72 7.60
CA SER A 43 7.63 26.49 7.44
C SER A 43 9.00 26.54 8.10
N ALA A 44 9.55 25.35 8.35
CA ALA A 44 10.98 25.14 8.52
C ALA A 44 11.76 25.79 7.37
N GLY A 45 12.69 26.67 7.70
CA GLY A 45 13.61 27.30 6.76
C GLY A 45 13.25 28.73 6.36
N ALA A 46 11.98 29.14 6.48
CA ALA A 46 11.57 30.54 6.28
C ALA A 46 11.83 31.36 7.56
N GLY A 47 13.10 31.45 7.96
CA GLY A 47 13.54 32.15 9.17
C GLY A 47 13.71 31.27 10.42
N SER A 48 13.49 29.95 10.33
CA SER A 48 13.88 29.04 11.40
C SER A 48 15.40 28.86 11.41
N ALA A 49 16.03 28.96 12.58
CA ALA A 49 17.45 28.66 12.71
C ALA A 49 17.72 27.17 12.35
N PRO A 50 18.92 26.82 11.86
CA PRO A 50 19.34 25.42 11.67
C PRO A 50 19.24 24.54 12.93
N THR A 51 19.03 25.16 14.09
CA THR A 51 18.82 24.53 15.39
C THR A 51 17.35 24.24 15.70
N ALA A 52 16.42 24.57 14.81
CA ALA A 52 15.00 24.28 15.01
C ALA A 52 14.76 22.76 15.04
N ASP A 53 13.82 22.37 15.87
CA ASP A 53 13.48 20.99 16.17
C ASP A 53 11.96 20.77 16.06
N LEU A 54 11.48 19.56 16.33
CA LEU A 54 10.04 19.27 16.17
C LEU A 54 9.18 20.11 17.13
N GLU A 55 9.64 20.35 18.35
CA GLU A 55 8.92 21.18 19.34
C GLU A 55 8.85 22.65 18.92
N THR A 56 9.87 23.15 18.22
CA THR A 56 9.85 24.50 17.61
C THR A 56 8.70 24.62 16.61
N HIS A 57 8.48 23.61 15.76
CA HIS A 57 7.37 23.62 14.81
C HIS A 57 6.01 23.44 15.50
N ILE A 58 5.93 22.58 16.52
CA ILE A 58 4.73 22.44 17.34
C ILE A 58 4.33 23.78 17.97
N ALA A 59 5.30 24.54 18.50
CA ALA A 59 5.06 25.85 19.10
C ALA A 59 4.51 26.86 18.08
N GLU A 60 5.02 26.88 16.84
CA GLU A 60 4.47 27.73 15.79
C GLU A 60 3.03 27.33 15.42
N VAL A 61 2.74 26.03 15.28
CA VAL A 61 1.36 25.59 15.00
C VAL A 61 0.42 25.94 16.17
N ILE A 62 0.87 25.83 17.42
CA ILE A 62 0.10 26.27 18.60
C ILE A 62 -0.22 27.75 18.53
N ARG A 63 0.74 28.60 18.16
CA ARG A 63 0.52 30.04 18.01
C ARG A 63 -0.58 30.33 16.97
N GLN A 64 -0.56 29.62 15.86
CA GLN A 64 -1.58 29.74 14.81
C GLN A 64 -2.95 29.25 15.27
N VAL A 65 -3.01 28.16 16.06
CA VAL A 65 -4.25 27.68 16.69
C VAL A 65 -4.81 28.72 17.66
N GLU A 66 -3.96 29.34 18.47
CA GLU A 66 -4.36 30.39 19.43
C GLU A 66 -4.89 31.63 18.73
N GLU A 67 -4.24 32.05 17.63
CA GLU A 67 -4.71 33.15 16.78
C GLU A 67 -6.04 32.83 16.07
N ALA A 68 -6.20 31.57 15.65
CA ALA A 68 -7.43 31.06 15.06
C ALA A 68 -8.60 30.94 16.06
N GLY A 69 -8.33 30.85 17.37
CA GLY A 69 -9.34 30.76 18.41
C GLY A 69 -9.95 29.35 18.56
N GLU A 70 -11.27 29.24 18.55
CA GLU A 70 -11.98 27.96 18.75
C GLU A 70 -12.42 27.30 17.44
N ARG A 71 -12.74 26.01 17.52
CA ARG A 71 -13.26 25.20 16.40
C ARG A 71 -12.27 25.16 15.22
N VAL A 72 -11.01 24.85 15.53
CA VAL A 72 -9.92 24.79 14.55
C VAL A 72 -9.85 23.42 13.90
N VAL A 73 -9.74 23.41 12.57
CA VAL A 73 -9.36 22.25 11.76
C VAL A 73 -7.88 22.38 11.43
N LEU A 74 -7.06 21.49 12.00
CA LEU A 74 -5.62 21.45 11.75
C LEU A 74 -5.35 20.54 10.56
N VAL A 75 -4.77 21.06 9.49
CA VAL A 75 -4.47 20.30 8.27
C VAL A 75 -2.96 20.10 8.19
N GLY A 76 -2.49 18.87 8.37
CA GLY A 76 -1.09 18.50 8.20
C GLY A 76 -0.86 17.79 6.88
N HIS A 77 0.00 18.35 6.03
CA HIS A 77 0.41 17.74 4.76
C HIS A 77 1.75 17.02 4.94
N GLY A 78 1.74 15.70 4.72
CA GLY A 78 2.84 14.76 5.00
C GLY A 78 3.62 15.10 6.29
N TYR A 79 4.86 15.60 6.23
CA TYR A 79 5.63 16.00 7.43
C TYR A 79 4.85 16.92 8.37
N GLY A 80 4.06 17.86 7.82
CA GLY A 80 3.26 18.82 8.59
C GLY A 80 2.25 18.17 9.54
N LEU A 81 1.95 16.88 9.37
CA LEU A 81 1.13 16.10 10.29
C LEU A 81 1.74 15.97 11.69
N LEU A 82 3.06 15.82 11.81
CA LEU A 82 3.73 15.64 13.11
C LEU A 82 3.52 16.87 14.02
N PRO A 83 3.89 18.10 13.60
CA PRO A 83 3.63 19.28 14.43
C PRO A 83 2.14 19.59 14.58
N ALA A 84 1.29 19.26 13.60
CA ALA A 84 -0.17 19.40 13.74
C ALA A 84 -0.73 18.52 14.87
N LEU A 85 -0.31 17.26 14.97
CA LEU A 85 -0.73 16.35 16.05
C LEU A 85 -0.21 16.82 17.42
N GLY A 86 1.05 17.25 17.49
CA GLY A 86 1.62 17.79 18.72
C GLY A 86 0.88 19.03 19.24
N ALA A 87 0.47 19.92 18.34
CA ALA A 87 -0.35 21.09 18.68
C ALA A 87 -1.79 20.69 19.05
N ALA A 88 -2.39 19.74 18.32
CA ALA A 88 -3.73 19.25 18.59
C ALA A 88 -3.87 18.65 19.99
N ASP A 89 -2.87 17.88 20.43
CA ASP A 89 -2.83 17.31 21.77
C ASP A 89 -2.73 18.39 22.86
N ARG A 90 -1.90 19.41 22.64
CA ARG A 90 -1.66 20.52 23.60
C ARG A 90 -2.77 21.59 23.61
N ARG A 91 -3.61 21.66 22.57
CA ARG A 91 -4.71 22.63 22.41
C ARG A 91 -6.04 21.96 22.03
N ARG A 92 -6.29 20.78 22.59
CA ARG A 92 -7.49 19.98 22.32
C ARG A 92 -8.80 20.76 22.47
N ASP A 93 -8.89 21.64 23.47
CA ASP A 93 -10.08 22.47 23.72
C ASP A 93 -10.45 23.37 22.53
N ARG A 94 -9.49 23.65 21.64
CA ARG A 94 -9.66 24.48 20.44
C ARG A 94 -9.84 23.68 19.17
N VAL A 95 -9.31 22.46 19.11
CA VAL A 95 -9.23 21.66 17.88
C VAL A 95 -10.48 20.79 17.72
N LEU A 96 -11.20 21.05 16.63
CA LEU A 96 -12.37 20.29 16.22
C LEU A 96 -11.96 18.95 15.57
N ARG A 97 -10.90 18.97 14.76
CA ARG A 97 -10.46 17.85 13.93
C ARG A 97 -9.04 18.05 13.42
N VAL A 98 -8.32 16.96 13.23
CA VAL A 98 -7.05 16.93 12.49
C VAL A 98 -7.28 16.29 11.12
N VAL A 99 -6.81 16.94 10.06
CA VAL A 99 -6.83 16.43 8.69
C VAL A 99 -5.43 15.98 8.31
N HIS A 100 -5.32 14.73 7.86
CA HIS A 100 -4.10 14.12 7.38
C HIS A 100 -4.15 14.21 5.85
N LEU A 101 -3.43 15.16 5.27
CA LEU A 101 -3.38 15.32 3.82
C LEU A 101 -2.23 14.50 3.25
N ASP A 102 -2.59 13.47 2.47
CA ASP A 102 -1.71 12.53 1.77
C ASP A 102 -0.51 12.02 2.59
N ALA A 103 -0.75 11.79 3.89
CA ALA A 103 0.20 11.20 4.82
C ALA A 103 -0.26 9.77 5.14
N ALA A 104 0.42 8.77 4.60
CA ALA A 104 0.02 7.36 4.70
C ALA A 104 0.20 6.75 6.11
N GLY A 105 0.79 7.49 7.05
CA GLY A 105 1.01 7.04 8.42
C GLY A 105 0.13 7.72 9.46
N LEU A 106 -0.10 7.03 10.57
CA LEU A 106 -0.67 7.59 11.81
C LEU A 106 0.45 7.70 12.84
N PRO A 107 1.10 8.87 12.98
CA PRO A 107 2.11 9.05 14.01
C PRO A 107 1.55 8.75 15.41
N GLU A 108 2.28 7.95 16.17
CA GLU A 108 2.03 7.64 17.58
C GLU A 108 3.06 8.33 18.49
N ASP A 109 2.84 8.26 19.80
CA ASP A 109 3.84 8.75 20.77
C ASP A 109 5.16 7.98 20.58
N GLY A 110 6.26 8.72 20.47
CA GLY A 110 7.59 8.16 20.28
C GLY A 110 8.02 7.97 18.82
N ASP A 111 7.12 8.09 17.84
CA ASP A 111 7.50 8.05 16.41
C ASP A 111 8.21 9.34 15.98
N SER A 112 9.25 9.24 15.17
CA SER A 112 9.83 10.39 14.43
C SER A 112 9.22 10.52 13.03
N ALA A 113 9.44 11.66 12.35
CA ALA A 113 8.95 11.82 10.98
C ALA A 113 9.54 10.77 10.01
N LEU A 114 10.82 10.39 10.19
CA LEU A 114 11.46 9.36 9.38
C LEU A 114 10.94 7.94 9.65
N ASP A 115 10.34 7.68 10.81
CA ASP A 115 9.71 6.39 11.11
C ASP A 115 8.38 6.26 10.38
N VAL A 116 7.63 7.35 10.27
CA VAL A 116 6.27 7.38 9.70
C VAL A 116 6.28 7.66 8.19
N LEU A 117 7.23 8.46 7.71
CA LEU A 117 7.33 8.92 6.32
C LEU A 117 8.72 8.55 5.75
N PRO A 118 8.94 7.28 5.35
CA PRO A 118 10.25 6.80 4.92
C PRO A 118 10.74 7.42 3.60
N ALA A 119 9.84 8.07 2.84
CA ALA A 119 10.16 8.86 1.65
C ALA A 119 10.97 10.13 1.98
N LEU A 120 10.93 10.60 3.22
CA LEU A 120 11.69 11.77 3.65
C LEU A 120 13.20 11.49 3.58
N PRO A 121 13.99 12.42 3.03
CA PRO A 121 15.44 12.26 2.94
C PRO A 121 16.05 12.20 4.34
N ARG A 122 16.85 11.17 4.59
CA ARG A 122 17.62 11.06 5.83
C ARG A 122 18.72 12.12 5.87
N PRO A 123 18.98 12.72 7.04
CA PRO A 123 20.05 13.70 7.17
C PRO A 123 21.41 13.07 6.88
N PRO A 124 22.23 13.66 5.98
CA PRO A 124 23.58 13.19 5.74
C PRO A 124 24.40 13.30 7.03
N GLY A 125 25.26 12.32 7.31
CA GLY A 125 25.97 12.17 8.59
C GLY A 125 26.52 13.48 9.17
N GLY A 126 25.93 13.93 10.27
CA GLY A 126 26.36 15.11 11.04
C GLY A 126 25.89 16.47 10.52
N ARG A 127 25.07 16.55 9.47
CA ARG A 127 24.51 17.83 9.00
C ARG A 127 23.32 18.27 9.85
N ALA A 128 23.29 19.57 10.18
CA ALA A 128 22.17 20.20 10.89
C ALA A 128 20.92 20.35 10.02
N GLU A 129 21.08 20.35 8.69
CA GLU A 129 19.98 20.53 7.74
C GLU A 129 20.07 19.53 6.59
N VAL A 130 18.91 19.18 6.05
CA VAL A 130 18.73 18.38 4.85
C VAL A 130 18.43 19.34 3.69
N PRO A 131 19.21 19.30 2.60
CA PRO A 131 18.96 20.16 1.44
C PRO A 131 17.62 19.80 0.78
N PRO A 132 16.93 20.77 0.16
CA PRO A 132 15.72 20.48 -0.60
C PRO A 132 16.01 19.60 -1.83
N PRO A 133 15.02 18.86 -2.34
CA PRO A 133 15.15 18.11 -3.59
C PRO A 133 15.43 19.04 -4.77
N ALA A 134 16.24 18.57 -5.73
CA ALA A 134 16.27 19.17 -7.05
C ALA A 134 14.91 18.98 -7.76
N ARG A 135 14.69 19.73 -8.83
CA ARG A 135 13.45 19.70 -9.62
C ARG A 135 13.04 18.28 -10.03
N GLU A 136 13.97 17.48 -10.51
CA GLU A 136 13.73 16.11 -10.97
C GLU A 136 13.50 15.12 -9.83
N GLU A 137 13.75 15.53 -8.58
CA GLU A 137 13.78 14.65 -7.41
C GLU A 137 12.53 14.76 -6.54
N TRP A 138 11.62 15.69 -6.85
CA TRP A 138 10.37 15.90 -6.09
C TRP A 138 9.45 14.69 -6.07
N HIS A 139 9.49 13.85 -7.12
CA HIS A 139 8.75 12.58 -7.16
C HIS A 139 9.13 11.62 -6.03
N ARG A 140 10.29 11.83 -5.38
CA ARG A 140 10.74 11.02 -4.23
C ARG A 140 10.05 11.41 -2.93
N LEU A 141 9.56 12.64 -2.79
CA LEU A 141 8.78 13.08 -1.65
C LEU A 141 7.29 12.75 -1.79
N GLY A 142 6.81 12.54 -3.02
CA GLY A 142 5.46 12.09 -3.30
C GLY A 142 5.12 12.23 -4.78
N SER A 143 4.04 11.59 -5.23
CA SER A 143 3.62 11.64 -6.65
C SER A 143 3.46 13.09 -7.14
N THR A 144 4.10 13.42 -8.26
CA THR A 144 3.97 14.72 -8.92
C THR A 144 2.84 14.76 -9.94
N ASP A 145 2.01 13.71 -10.01
CA ASP A 145 0.91 13.64 -10.96
C ASP A 145 -0.10 14.76 -10.74
N GLY A 146 -0.56 15.34 -11.84
CA GLY A 146 -1.43 16.52 -11.84
C GLY A 146 -0.70 17.86 -11.74
N LEU A 147 0.59 17.89 -11.41
CA LEU A 147 1.37 19.12 -11.45
C LEU A 147 1.66 19.55 -12.89
N THR A 148 1.48 20.85 -13.16
CA THR A 148 2.03 21.45 -14.38
C THR A 148 3.55 21.61 -14.26
N PRO A 149 4.30 21.68 -15.38
CA PRO A 149 5.74 21.97 -15.33
C PRO A 149 6.06 23.24 -14.54
N ALA A 150 5.23 24.28 -14.66
CA ALA A 150 5.40 25.54 -13.94
C ALA A 150 5.20 25.38 -12.42
N ALA A 151 4.25 24.55 -11.99
CA ALA A 151 4.06 24.24 -10.57
C ALA A 151 5.24 23.46 -9.99
N LEU A 152 5.82 22.53 -10.77
CA LEU A 152 7.02 21.80 -10.38
C LEU A 152 8.25 22.73 -10.32
N ASP A 153 8.38 23.66 -11.27
CA ASP A 153 9.43 24.69 -11.25
C ASP A 153 9.30 25.59 -10.02
N GLN A 154 8.06 25.94 -9.64
CA GLN A 154 7.78 26.73 -8.44
C GLN A 154 8.15 25.98 -7.16
N LEU A 155 7.85 24.68 -7.05
CA LEU A 155 8.29 23.84 -5.94
C LEU A 155 9.81 23.88 -5.79
N ALA A 156 10.55 23.64 -6.88
CA ALA A 156 12.00 23.64 -6.85
C ALA A 156 12.58 25.03 -6.53
N ALA A 157 12.02 26.11 -7.09
CA ALA A 157 12.53 27.47 -6.91
C ALA A 157 12.28 28.04 -5.51
N ARG A 158 11.23 27.59 -4.81
CA ARG A 158 10.84 28.07 -3.47
C ARG A 158 11.10 27.03 -2.37
N ALA A 159 11.88 26.00 -2.68
CA ALA A 159 12.21 24.93 -1.77
C ALA A 159 13.13 25.42 -0.63
N LEU A 160 12.93 24.89 0.58
CA LEU A 160 13.66 25.30 1.77
C LEU A 160 14.50 24.15 2.34
N PRO A 161 15.65 24.42 2.96
CA PRO A 161 16.35 23.43 3.78
C PRO A 161 15.48 22.99 4.97
N GLN A 162 15.53 21.70 5.32
CA GLN A 162 14.80 21.14 6.45
C GLN A 162 15.76 20.86 7.62
N PRO A 163 15.55 21.41 8.83
CA PRO A 163 16.37 21.08 9.99
C PRO A 163 16.30 19.59 10.35
N ALA A 164 17.45 18.93 10.49
CA ALA A 164 17.53 17.48 10.68
C ALA A 164 16.84 17.00 11.97
N ALA A 165 16.86 17.81 13.03
CA ALA A 165 16.23 17.49 14.30
C ALA A 165 14.70 17.36 14.17
N THR A 166 14.08 18.14 13.28
CA THR A 166 12.64 18.07 13.02
C THR A 166 12.21 16.72 12.44
N LEU A 167 13.10 16.05 11.71
CA LEU A 167 12.83 14.77 11.05
C LEU A 167 13.11 13.56 11.94
N THR A 168 14.03 13.72 12.89
CA THR A 168 14.58 12.63 13.72
C THR A 168 14.09 12.65 15.16
N GLN A 169 13.63 13.79 15.67
CA GLN A 169 13.13 13.90 17.03
C GLN A 169 11.79 13.17 17.17
N PRO A 170 11.64 12.31 18.19
CA PRO A 170 10.37 11.66 18.50
C PRO A 170 9.27 12.65 18.86
N LEU A 171 8.09 12.48 18.28
CA LEU A 171 6.87 13.17 18.67
C LEU A 171 6.44 12.75 20.08
N ARG A 172 5.97 13.72 20.88
CA ARG A 172 5.39 13.49 22.21
C ARG A 172 3.91 13.78 22.23
N LEU A 173 3.10 12.76 22.50
CA LEU A 173 1.64 12.80 22.57
C LEU A 173 1.15 12.23 23.91
N SER A 174 0.16 12.88 24.50
CA SER A 174 -0.60 12.30 25.61
C SER A 174 -1.57 11.22 25.09
N GLU A 175 -2.08 10.37 25.99
CA GLU A 175 -3.16 9.40 25.68
C GLU A 175 -4.42 10.08 25.13
N SER A 176 -4.56 11.38 25.37
CA SER A 176 -5.68 12.18 24.93
C SER A 176 -5.66 12.41 23.41
N ALA A 177 -4.51 12.41 22.75
CA ALA A 177 -4.37 12.65 21.31
C ALA A 177 -5.18 11.67 20.44
N ALA A 178 -5.42 10.45 20.92
CA ALA A 178 -6.24 9.44 20.25
C ALA A 178 -7.73 9.78 20.18
N ARG A 179 -8.22 10.71 21.02
CA ARG A 179 -9.64 11.09 21.07
C ARG A 179 -10.02 12.24 20.14
N ILE A 180 -9.06 12.81 19.42
CA ILE A 180 -9.33 13.92 18.49
C ILE A 180 -9.81 13.30 17.17
N PRO A 181 -11.01 13.64 16.67
CA PRO A 181 -11.50 13.12 15.39
C PRO A 181 -10.52 13.44 14.26
N ARG A 182 -10.32 12.49 13.34
CA ARG A 182 -9.38 12.63 12.23
C ARG A 182 -10.10 12.51 10.89
N THR A 183 -9.59 13.18 9.88
CA THR A 183 -9.97 12.90 8.49
C THR A 183 -8.74 12.68 7.63
N GLY A 184 -8.63 11.53 6.98
CA GLY A 184 -7.65 11.31 5.93
C GLY A 184 -8.14 11.89 4.61
N VAL A 185 -7.35 12.74 3.97
CA VAL A 185 -7.58 13.18 2.59
C VAL A 185 -6.48 12.56 1.74
N LEU A 186 -6.83 11.55 0.94
CA LEU A 186 -5.90 10.73 0.18
C LEU A 186 -5.79 11.22 -1.26
N CYS A 187 -4.62 11.03 -1.86
CA CYS A 187 -4.35 11.37 -3.26
C CYS A 187 -4.06 10.09 -4.07
N PRO A 188 -5.07 9.54 -4.79
CA PRO A 188 -4.98 8.21 -5.42
C PRO A 188 -3.84 8.01 -6.40
N ALA A 189 -3.32 9.07 -7.05
CA ALA A 189 -2.20 8.91 -7.99
C ALA A 189 -0.88 8.53 -7.29
N GLY A 190 -0.79 8.68 -5.96
CA GLY A 190 0.28 8.12 -5.15
C GLY A 190 0.08 6.65 -4.73
N GLY A 191 -1.01 6.01 -5.17
CA GLY A 191 -1.39 4.65 -4.78
C GLY A 191 -2.08 4.54 -3.42
N SER A 192 -2.45 5.68 -2.82
CA SER A 192 -3.19 5.75 -1.54
C SER A 192 -4.67 5.97 -1.82
N THR A 193 -5.48 4.93 -1.64
CA THR A 193 -6.93 4.96 -1.83
C THR A 193 -7.66 4.49 -0.57
N ILE A 194 -8.91 4.90 -0.41
CA ILE A 194 -9.80 4.47 0.66
C ILE A 194 -9.94 2.95 0.62
N ASP A 195 -10.12 2.37 -0.57
CA ASP A 195 -10.24 0.93 -0.73
C ASP A 195 -8.96 0.18 -0.32
N ARG A 196 -7.79 0.71 -0.66
CA ARG A 196 -6.51 0.14 -0.21
C ARG A 196 -6.38 0.21 1.31
N LEU A 197 -6.65 1.36 1.93
CA LEU A 197 -6.59 1.50 3.38
C LEU A 197 -7.63 0.64 4.09
N ARG A 198 -8.84 0.50 3.53
CA ARG A 198 -9.90 -0.38 4.03
C ARG A 198 -9.44 -1.84 4.00
N TRP A 199 -8.86 -2.27 2.89
CA TRP A 199 -8.29 -3.60 2.77
C TRP A 199 -7.18 -3.81 3.80
N MET A 200 -6.23 -2.88 3.94
CA MET A 200 -5.16 -2.96 4.92
C MET A 200 -5.72 -3.01 6.37
N ALA A 201 -6.70 -2.18 6.71
CA ALA A 201 -7.35 -2.19 8.02
C ALA A 201 -8.07 -3.53 8.29
N SER A 202 -8.63 -4.15 7.25
CA SER A 202 -9.28 -5.47 7.36
C SER A 202 -8.32 -6.61 7.70
N LEU A 203 -7.01 -6.42 7.47
CA LEU A 203 -5.96 -7.40 7.82
C LEU A 203 -5.75 -7.53 9.34
N GLY A 204 -6.37 -6.66 10.14
CA GLY A 204 -6.34 -6.76 11.60
C GLY A 204 -5.02 -6.29 12.24
N ASP A 205 -4.23 -5.48 11.54
CA ASP A 205 -3.07 -4.81 12.15
C ASP A 205 -3.53 -3.83 13.24
N PRO A 206 -3.06 -3.97 14.50
CA PRO A 206 -3.42 -3.04 15.57
C PRO A 206 -3.16 -1.57 15.25
N ARG A 207 -2.08 -1.22 14.53
CA ARG A 207 -1.79 0.19 14.15
C ARG A 207 -2.84 0.73 13.18
N LEU A 208 -3.32 -0.11 12.27
CA LEU A 208 -4.36 0.26 11.30
C LEU A 208 -5.76 0.28 11.93
N SER A 209 -5.97 -0.40 13.06
CA SER A 209 -7.24 -0.32 13.79
C SER A 209 -7.56 1.10 14.30
N LEU A 210 -6.55 1.95 14.48
CA LEU A 210 -6.77 3.36 14.79
C LEU A 210 -7.46 4.11 13.66
N LEU A 211 -7.25 3.69 12.40
CA LEU A 211 -7.93 4.29 11.24
C LEU A 211 -9.45 4.00 11.27
N THR A 212 -9.86 2.91 11.91
CA THR A 212 -11.28 2.50 12.00
C THR A 212 -11.98 3.04 13.24
N ALA A 213 -11.29 3.81 14.08
CA ALA A 213 -11.88 4.40 15.28
C ALA A 213 -13.10 5.29 14.95
N PRO A 214 -14.16 5.27 15.79
CA PRO A 214 -15.34 6.10 15.57
C PRO A 214 -15.00 7.59 15.45
N GLY A 215 -15.56 8.24 14.43
CA GLY A 215 -15.30 9.66 14.14
C GLY A 215 -14.14 9.92 13.18
N ASN A 216 -13.37 8.88 12.84
CA ASN A 216 -12.41 8.96 11.73
C ASN A 216 -13.12 8.79 10.39
N THR A 217 -12.83 9.70 9.45
CA THR A 217 -13.39 9.67 8.09
C THR A 217 -12.30 9.79 7.04
N PHE A 218 -12.60 9.39 5.81
CA PHE A 218 -11.67 9.44 4.69
C PHE A 218 -12.33 10.02 3.45
N LEU A 219 -11.56 10.80 2.72
CA LEU A 219 -11.94 11.48 1.47
C LEU A 219 -10.80 11.28 0.46
N GLU A 220 -11.12 11.37 -0.83
CA GLU A 220 -10.12 11.33 -1.90
C GLU A 220 -10.16 12.62 -2.73
N VAL A 221 -8.98 13.08 -3.14
CA VAL A 221 -8.80 14.13 -4.15
C VAL A 221 -8.03 13.51 -5.31
N PRO A 222 -8.59 13.48 -6.54
CA PRO A 222 -8.07 12.68 -7.65
C PRO A 222 -6.80 13.29 -8.29
N THR A 223 -5.70 13.31 -7.55
CA THR A 223 -4.42 13.89 -7.97
C THR A 223 -3.24 13.21 -7.25
N GLY A 224 -2.02 13.70 -7.46
CA GLY A 224 -0.81 13.29 -6.74
C GLY A 224 -0.66 14.00 -5.38
N HIS A 225 0.53 13.92 -4.81
CA HIS A 225 0.85 14.35 -3.44
C HIS A 225 0.71 15.87 -3.18
N TRP A 226 0.51 16.67 -4.23
CA TRP A 226 0.51 18.13 -4.18
C TRP A 226 -0.85 18.76 -4.54
N PRO A 227 -1.98 18.34 -3.92
CA PRO A 227 -3.32 18.78 -4.28
C PRO A 227 -3.56 20.28 -4.07
N MET A 228 -2.76 20.95 -3.25
CA MET A 228 -2.83 22.40 -3.08
C MET A 228 -2.35 23.20 -4.30
N LEU A 229 -1.58 22.56 -5.19
CA LEU A 229 -1.08 23.14 -6.43
C LEU A 229 -1.81 22.60 -7.66
N SER A 230 -2.16 21.30 -7.66
CA SER A 230 -2.84 20.66 -8.80
C SER A 230 -4.37 20.84 -8.76
N GLU A 231 -4.98 20.71 -7.59
CA GLU A 231 -6.44 20.64 -7.42
C GLU A 231 -6.94 21.49 -6.23
N PRO A 232 -6.63 22.80 -6.17
CA PRO A 232 -6.89 23.64 -4.99
C PRO A 232 -8.37 23.76 -4.64
N ASP A 233 -9.26 23.79 -5.64
CA ASP A 233 -10.72 23.87 -5.43
C ASP A 233 -11.29 22.56 -4.87
N LEU A 234 -10.84 21.40 -5.38
CA LEU A 234 -11.26 20.09 -4.87
C LEU A 234 -10.71 19.86 -3.46
N LEU A 235 -9.47 20.24 -3.20
CA LEU A 235 -8.91 20.16 -1.85
C LEU A 235 -9.67 21.06 -0.86
N ALA A 236 -9.94 22.32 -1.22
CA ALA A 236 -10.72 23.22 -0.36
C ALA A 236 -12.13 22.66 -0.07
N LYS A 237 -12.77 22.02 -1.06
CA LYS A 237 -14.04 21.30 -0.87
C LYS A 237 -13.85 20.15 0.14
N ALA A 238 -12.86 19.27 -0.06
CA ALA A 238 -12.59 18.16 0.83
C ALA A 238 -12.30 18.62 2.27
N LEU A 239 -11.55 19.70 2.47
CA LEU A 239 -11.28 20.28 3.79
C LEU A 239 -12.56 20.79 4.48
N ARG A 240 -13.52 21.36 3.74
CA ARG A 240 -14.82 21.75 4.29
C ARG A 240 -15.68 20.54 4.67
N GLN A 241 -15.66 19.49 3.86
CA GLN A 241 -16.33 18.21 4.17
C GLN A 241 -15.72 17.59 5.43
N ALA A 242 -14.38 17.56 5.52
CA ALA A 242 -13.67 17.14 6.71
C ALA A 242 -14.08 17.98 7.93
N ALA A 243 -14.16 19.32 7.81
CA ALA A 243 -14.62 20.19 8.91
C ALA A 243 -16.04 19.81 9.41
N ALA A 244 -16.93 19.40 8.50
CA ALA A 244 -18.28 18.92 8.83
C ALA A 244 -18.31 17.48 9.37
N GLY A 245 -17.20 16.74 9.31
CA GLY A 245 -17.13 15.32 9.69
C GLY A 245 -17.71 14.37 8.65
N GLU A 246 -17.77 14.82 7.40
CA GLU A 246 -18.13 13.98 6.26
C GLU A 246 -16.95 13.09 5.83
N GLY A 247 -17.25 12.10 5.00
CA GLY A 247 -16.30 11.12 4.46
C GLY A 247 -16.67 9.68 4.81
N GLU A 248 -15.91 8.75 4.28
CA GLU A 248 -16.14 7.32 4.48
C GLU A 248 -15.46 6.81 5.76
N SER A 249 -16.08 5.85 6.44
CA SER A 249 -15.40 5.09 7.48
C SER A 249 -14.66 3.89 6.87
N LEU A 250 -13.49 3.57 7.43
CA LEU A 250 -12.79 2.33 7.12
C LEU A 250 -13.22 1.17 8.02
N ALA A 251 -14.03 1.42 9.05
CA ALA A 251 -14.55 0.37 9.90
C ALA A 251 -15.43 -0.58 9.08
N LEU A 252 -15.15 -1.88 9.17
CA LEU A 252 -16.04 -2.89 8.62
C LEU A 252 -17.38 -2.84 9.38
N PRO A 253 -18.52 -2.76 8.68
CA PRO A 253 -19.84 -2.91 9.27
C PRO A 253 -19.95 -4.18 10.13
N PRO A 254 -20.69 -4.15 11.25
CA PRO A 254 -20.90 -5.32 12.09
C PRO A 254 -21.43 -6.51 11.28
N GLY A 255 -20.78 -7.68 11.43
CA GLY A 255 -21.16 -8.91 10.73
C GLY A 255 -20.60 -9.07 9.31
N GLN A 256 -19.89 -8.06 8.78
CA GLN A 256 -19.21 -8.19 7.50
C GLN A 256 -17.88 -8.94 7.66
N VAL A 257 -17.63 -9.89 6.77
CA VAL A 257 -16.39 -10.65 6.71
C VAL A 257 -15.36 -9.88 5.86
N PRO A 258 -14.10 -9.74 6.30
CA PRO A 258 -13.03 -9.18 5.48
C PRO A 258 -12.95 -9.84 4.12
N ASP A 259 -12.64 -9.07 3.09
CA ASP A 259 -12.69 -9.54 1.69
C ASP A 259 -11.85 -10.80 1.47
N HIS A 260 -10.62 -10.82 1.99
CA HIS A 260 -9.71 -11.97 1.90
C HIS A 260 -10.18 -13.22 2.66
N LEU A 261 -11.22 -13.12 3.49
CA LEU A 261 -11.84 -14.22 4.22
C LEU A 261 -13.23 -14.59 3.70
N ARG A 262 -13.71 -13.92 2.64
CA ARG A 262 -14.95 -14.34 1.96
C ARG A 262 -14.75 -15.68 1.26
N PRO A 263 -15.83 -16.44 0.99
CA PRO A 263 -15.72 -17.74 0.34
C PRO A 263 -15.00 -17.68 -1.00
N PHE A 264 -14.31 -18.77 -1.35
CA PHE A 264 -13.71 -18.91 -2.68
C PHE A 264 -14.76 -18.87 -3.78
N VAL A 265 -14.39 -18.34 -4.94
CA VAL A 265 -15.29 -18.13 -6.09
C VAL A 265 -15.87 -19.41 -6.65
N LEU A 266 -15.15 -20.53 -6.54
CA LEU A 266 -15.64 -21.87 -6.88
C LEU A 266 -16.14 -22.59 -5.64
N ASP A 267 -17.26 -23.31 -5.79
CA ASP A 267 -17.76 -24.22 -4.77
C ASP A 267 -16.95 -25.53 -4.82
N VAL A 268 -15.89 -25.56 -4.01
CA VAL A 268 -14.97 -26.69 -3.87
C VAL A 268 -15.11 -27.22 -2.45
N PRO A 269 -15.55 -28.48 -2.26
CA PRO A 269 -15.67 -29.04 -0.92
C PRO A 269 -14.33 -29.04 -0.17
N ASP A 270 -14.39 -28.78 1.12
CA ASP A 270 -13.22 -28.89 2.00
C ASP A 270 -12.61 -30.29 1.92
N ARG A 271 -11.27 -30.35 1.93
CA ARG A 271 -10.51 -31.59 1.93
C ARG A 271 -9.56 -31.64 3.11
N PRO A 272 -9.29 -32.83 3.68
CA PRO A 272 -8.25 -33.00 4.68
C PRO A 272 -6.90 -32.53 4.14
N ARG A 273 -6.13 -31.83 5.00
CA ARG A 273 -4.79 -31.36 4.67
C ARG A 273 -3.75 -31.86 5.67
N GLU A 274 -2.57 -32.17 5.18
CA GLU A 274 -1.40 -32.54 5.98
C GLU A 274 -0.55 -31.29 6.21
N ARG A 275 -0.54 -30.78 7.45
CA ARG A 275 0.27 -29.62 7.84
C ARG A 275 1.67 -30.07 8.26
N ARG A 276 2.70 -29.54 7.60
CA ARG A 276 4.11 -29.72 7.94
C ARG A 276 4.80 -28.37 7.96
N GLU A 277 5.24 -27.95 9.14
CA GLU A 277 5.86 -26.64 9.35
C GLU A 277 4.98 -25.50 8.81
N ARG A 278 5.43 -24.82 7.75
CA ARG A 278 4.74 -23.70 7.09
C ARG A 278 3.89 -24.11 5.90
N VAL A 279 3.86 -25.39 5.56
CA VAL A 279 3.23 -25.93 4.35
C VAL A 279 2.03 -26.78 4.74
N ASP A 280 0.94 -26.64 4.00
CA ASP A 280 -0.19 -27.57 4.03
C ASP A 280 -0.31 -28.25 2.67
N LEU A 281 -0.35 -29.58 2.68
CA LEU A 281 -0.54 -30.39 1.48
C LEU A 281 -1.98 -30.91 1.43
N TYR A 282 -2.61 -30.75 0.28
CA TYR A 282 -3.94 -31.22 -0.07
C TYR A 282 -3.78 -32.36 -1.07
N PRO A 283 -3.68 -33.60 -0.60
CA PRO A 283 -3.46 -34.71 -1.50
C PRO A 283 -4.74 -35.10 -2.26
N PRO A 284 -4.61 -35.57 -3.51
CA PRO A 284 -5.70 -36.18 -4.25
C PRO A 284 -6.06 -37.57 -3.67
N ASP A 285 -7.09 -38.21 -4.21
CA ASP A 285 -7.43 -39.59 -3.84
C ASP A 285 -6.38 -40.59 -4.35
N GLY A 286 -6.17 -41.69 -3.62
CA GLY A 286 -5.14 -42.71 -3.92
C GLY A 286 -3.84 -42.53 -3.13
N HIS A 287 -2.81 -43.34 -3.38
CA HIS A 287 -1.54 -43.28 -2.61
C HIS A 287 -0.30 -43.07 -3.50
N GLU A 288 -0.47 -43.08 -4.81
CA GLU A 288 0.62 -42.91 -5.76
C GLU A 288 1.13 -41.46 -5.74
N PRO A 289 2.44 -41.24 -6.01
CA PRO A 289 2.98 -39.90 -6.24
C PRO A 289 2.25 -39.18 -7.37
N ARG A 290 1.90 -37.91 -7.15
CA ARG A 290 1.19 -37.06 -8.11
C ARG A 290 1.95 -35.74 -8.31
N PRO A 291 1.82 -35.10 -9.48
CA PRO A 291 2.36 -33.75 -9.66
C PRO A 291 1.82 -32.78 -8.60
N ALA A 292 2.55 -31.71 -8.31
CA ALA A 292 2.16 -30.73 -7.28
C ALA A 292 2.04 -29.31 -7.82
N VAL A 293 1.11 -28.54 -7.25
CA VAL A 293 0.95 -27.11 -7.50
C VAL A 293 1.15 -26.37 -6.18
N VAL A 294 2.19 -25.52 -6.10
CA VAL A 294 2.53 -24.74 -4.92
C VAL A 294 2.03 -23.30 -5.09
N PHE A 295 1.06 -22.90 -4.28
CA PHE A 295 0.48 -21.56 -4.28
C PHE A 295 1.25 -20.66 -3.29
N VAL A 296 1.88 -19.62 -3.83
CA VAL A 296 2.69 -18.64 -3.11
C VAL A 296 1.90 -17.33 -2.99
N HIS A 297 1.48 -17.00 -1.77
CA HIS A 297 0.63 -15.83 -1.52
C HIS A 297 1.32 -14.49 -1.80
N GLY A 298 0.52 -13.43 -1.85
CA GLY A 298 1.00 -12.07 -2.02
C GLY A 298 1.61 -11.46 -0.76
N GLY A 299 2.22 -10.29 -0.90
CA GLY A 299 2.69 -9.48 0.21
C GLY A 299 3.23 -8.12 -0.26
N PRO A 300 3.83 -7.32 0.63
CA PRO A 300 4.05 -7.62 2.03
C PRO A 300 2.76 -7.61 2.89
N LEU A 301 2.69 -8.47 3.91
CA LEU A 301 1.57 -8.55 4.84
C LEU A 301 2.03 -8.41 6.29
N PRO A 302 1.22 -7.85 7.22
CA PRO A 302 1.58 -7.77 8.63
C PRO A 302 1.90 -9.14 9.23
N SER A 303 2.97 -9.25 10.03
CA SER A 303 3.40 -10.53 10.64
C SER A 303 2.39 -11.11 11.65
N GLY A 304 1.57 -10.26 12.24
CA GLY A 304 0.52 -10.62 13.21
C GLY A 304 -0.78 -11.12 12.59
N ILE A 305 -0.93 -11.10 11.26
CA ILE A 305 -2.20 -11.42 10.59
C ILE A 305 -2.67 -12.84 10.89
N ARG A 306 -3.94 -13.01 11.26
CA ARG A 306 -4.56 -14.32 11.51
C ARG A 306 -6.00 -14.36 10.96
N PRO A 307 -6.42 -15.47 10.33
CA PRO A 307 -5.61 -16.63 9.93
C PRO A 307 -4.50 -16.21 8.94
N THR A 308 -3.41 -16.99 8.88
CA THR A 308 -2.31 -16.67 7.95
C THR A 308 -2.73 -16.95 6.51
N PRO A 309 -2.07 -16.37 5.50
CA PRO A 309 -2.50 -16.49 4.10
C PRO A 309 -2.68 -17.92 3.61
N ARG A 310 -1.86 -18.89 4.04
CA ARG A 310 -2.06 -20.31 3.67
C ARG A 310 -3.44 -20.87 4.05
N ASP A 311 -4.09 -20.26 5.03
CA ASP A 311 -5.40 -20.63 5.57
C ASP A 311 -6.55 -19.80 4.97
N TRP A 312 -6.28 -18.85 4.06
CA TRP A 312 -7.34 -18.05 3.44
C TRP A 312 -8.14 -18.83 2.39
N PRO A 313 -9.45 -18.57 2.25
CA PRO A 313 -10.32 -19.25 1.30
C PRO A 313 -9.79 -19.29 -0.14
N THR A 314 -9.11 -18.24 -0.61
CA THR A 314 -8.44 -18.24 -1.93
C THR A 314 -7.48 -19.43 -2.06
N PHE A 315 -6.53 -19.56 -1.13
CA PHE A 315 -5.45 -20.54 -1.22
C PHE A 315 -5.94 -21.94 -0.87
N THR A 316 -6.78 -22.08 0.15
CA THR A 316 -7.38 -23.38 0.49
C THR A 316 -8.30 -23.88 -0.64
N GLY A 317 -9.02 -22.97 -1.29
CA GLY A 317 -9.88 -23.26 -2.44
C GLY A 317 -9.09 -23.71 -3.68
N TYR A 318 -8.02 -22.99 -4.03
CA TYR A 318 -7.10 -23.39 -5.10
C TYR A 318 -6.44 -24.75 -4.83
N ALA A 319 -5.97 -24.99 -3.61
CA ALA A 319 -5.32 -26.25 -3.27
C ALA A 319 -6.30 -27.43 -3.26
N ALA A 320 -7.52 -27.22 -2.75
CA ALA A 320 -8.58 -28.23 -2.82
C ALA A 320 -9.01 -28.51 -4.28
N LEU A 321 -9.01 -27.49 -5.14
CA LEU A 321 -9.31 -27.64 -6.57
C LEU A 321 -8.25 -28.49 -7.28
N ALA A 322 -6.95 -28.19 -7.07
CA ALA A 322 -5.85 -28.98 -7.62
C ALA A 322 -5.92 -30.45 -7.15
N ALA A 323 -6.18 -30.67 -5.84
CA ALA A 323 -6.41 -31.99 -5.26
C ALA A 323 -7.56 -32.75 -5.91
N ARG A 324 -8.67 -32.06 -6.18
CA ARG A 324 -9.83 -32.65 -6.85
C ARG A 324 -9.53 -33.04 -8.30
N LEU A 325 -8.61 -32.33 -8.95
CA LEU A 325 -8.21 -32.57 -10.34
C LEU A 325 -6.99 -33.49 -10.48
N GLY A 326 -6.51 -34.08 -9.37
CA GLY A 326 -5.52 -35.16 -9.39
C GLY A 326 -4.08 -34.75 -9.10
N ALA A 327 -3.81 -33.47 -8.85
CA ALA A 327 -2.50 -32.97 -8.39
C ALA A 327 -2.49 -32.77 -6.87
N VAL A 328 -1.32 -32.71 -6.23
CA VAL A 328 -1.20 -32.29 -4.84
C VAL A 328 -1.26 -30.76 -4.78
N GLY A 329 -2.32 -30.21 -4.19
CA GLY A 329 -2.40 -28.77 -3.93
C GLY A 329 -1.57 -28.40 -2.70
N VAL A 330 -0.82 -27.31 -2.75
CA VAL A 330 0.07 -26.92 -1.64
C VAL A 330 -0.05 -25.44 -1.33
N THR A 331 -0.33 -25.10 -0.08
CA THR A 331 -0.32 -23.72 0.43
C THR A 331 0.83 -23.54 1.41
N LEU A 332 1.49 -22.38 1.43
CA LEU A 332 2.59 -22.08 2.36
C LEU A 332 2.49 -20.69 2.98
N ASP A 333 3.17 -20.46 4.10
CA ASP A 333 3.43 -19.12 4.64
C ASP A 333 4.89 -18.70 4.40
N HIS A 334 5.12 -17.45 3.97
CA HIS A 334 6.45 -16.85 3.88
C HIS A 334 6.54 -15.51 4.64
N ARG A 335 7.77 -15.10 5.01
CA ARG A 335 8.01 -13.91 5.85
C ARG A 335 8.09 -12.59 5.09
N LEU A 336 7.32 -12.41 4.01
CA LEU A 336 7.30 -11.12 3.29
C LEU A 336 6.42 -10.13 4.06
N HIS A 337 7.01 -9.41 5.01
CA HIS A 337 6.30 -8.43 5.85
C HIS A 337 6.63 -6.99 5.46
N THR A 338 7.79 -6.79 4.86
CA THR A 338 8.22 -5.55 4.22
C THR A 338 8.91 -5.86 2.89
N PRO A 339 9.11 -4.89 1.98
CA PRO A 339 9.87 -5.11 0.75
C PRO A 339 11.30 -5.65 1.01
N ALA A 340 11.91 -5.26 2.13
CA ALA A 340 13.24 -5.72 2.52
C ALA A 340 13.29 -7.21 2.91
N ASP A 341 12.14 -7.86 3.14
CA ASP A 341 12.08 -9.28 3.47
C ASP A 341 12.09 -10.20 2.23
N LEU A 342 12.15 -9.67 1.00
CA LEU A 342 12.17 -10.45 -0.24
C LEU A 342 13.20 -11.60 -0.22
N PRO A 343 14.48 -11.41 0.18
CA PRO A 343 15.44 -12.51 0.28
C PRO A 343 14.99 -13.62 1.24
N ARG A 344 14.52 -13.23 2.43
CA ARG A 344 14.08 -14.18 3.46
C ARG A 344 12.82 -14.94 3.01
N ALA A 345 11.90 -14.27 2.35
CA ALA A 345 10.70 -14.88 1.80
C ALA A 345 11.04 -15.85 0.66
N ALA A 346 12.03 -15.55 -0.18
CA ALA A 346 12.50 -16.46 -1.22
C ALA A 346 13.15 -17.73 -0.64
N ASP A 347 13.89 -17.60 0.47
CA ASP A 347 14.43 -18.75 1.20
C ASP A 347 13.30 -19.61 1.80
N ASP A 348 12.25 -18.98 2.35
CA ASP A 348 11.07 -19.70 2.85
C ASP A 348 10.35 -20.49 1.75
N VAL A 349 10.18 -19.89 0.56
CA VAL A 349 9.56 -20.55 -0.60
C VAL A 349 10.42 -21.72 -1.08
N SER A 350 11.74 -21.54 -1.19
CA SER A 350 12.67 -22.61 -1.58
C SER A 350 12.61 -23.80 -0.62
N ALA A 351 12.65 -23.54 0.70
CA ALA A 351 12.56 -24.59 1.72
C ALA A 351 11.21 -25.33 1.68
N ALA A 352 10.11 -24.61 1.44
CA ALA A 352 8.79 -25.21 1.26
C ALA A 352 8.75 -26.12 0.02
N VAL A 353 9.31 -25.68 -1.10
CA VAL A 353 9.41 -26.47 -2.33
C VAL A 353 10.24 -27.75 -2.11
N ASP A 354 11.37 -27.66 -1.40
CA ASP A 354 12.18 -28.84 -1.06
C ASP A 354 11.39 -29.85 -0.20
N LEU A 355 10.63 -29.36 0.79
CA LEU A 355 9.76 -30.20 1.62
C LEU A 355 8.67 -30.89 0.79
N VAL A 356 8.06 -30.17 -0.14
CA VAL A 356 7.02 -30.68 -1.05
C VAL A 356 7.59 -31.75 -1.96
N ARG A 357 8.73 -31.49 -2.61
CA ARG A 357 9.38 -32.44 -3.53
C ARG A 357 9.85 -33.71 -2.83
N ALA A 358 10.22 -33.61 -1.55
CA ALA A 358 10.60 -34.76 -0.73
C ALA A 358 9.39 -35.56 -0.21
N HIS A 359 8.16 -35.09 -0.41
CA HIS A 359 6.96 -35.74 0.12
C HIS A 359 6.64 -37.03 -0.65
N PRO A 360 6.36 -38.17 0.01
CA PRO A 360 6.16 -39.46 -0.67
C PRO A 360 4.92 -39.53 -1.57
N ARG A 361 4.00 -38.58 -1.44
CA ARG A 361 2.81 -38.46 -2.30
C ARG A 361 2.98 -37.48 -3.45
N VAL A 362 4.15 -36.87 -3.59
CA VAL A 362 4.47 -35.89 -4.63
C VAL A 362 5.47 -36.50 -5.60
N ASP A 363 5.19 -36.38 -6.89
CA ASP A 363 6.20 -36.54 -7.94
C ASP A 363 7.07 -35.28 -7.96
N GLY A 364 8.25 -35.38 -7.34
CA GLY A 364 9.18 -34.27 -7.20
C GLY A 364 9.77 -33.75 -8.51
N ASP A 365 9.56 -34.41 -9.64
CA ASP A 365 10.04 -33.99 -10.96
C ASP A 365 8.96 -33.31 -11.81
N ARG A 366 7.76 -33.17 -11.23
CA ARG A 366 6.57 -32.56 -11.85
C ARG A 366 5.90 -31.58 -10.89
N VAL A 367 6.47 -30.39 -10.76
CA VAL A 367 5.96 -29.34 -9.88
C VAL A 367 5.69 -28.05 -10.65
N ALA A 368 4.60 -27.38 -10.29
CA ALA A 368 4.27 -26.02 -10.74
C ALA A 368 4.32 -25.05 -9.55
N LEU A 369 4.81 -23.85 -9.79
CA LEU A 369 4.83 -22.76 -8.79
C LEU A 369 3.89 -21.65 -9.25
N TRP A 370 2.97 -21.22 -8.38
CA TRP A 370 1.95 -20.24 -8.71
C TRP A 370 2.02 -19.04 -7.75
N PHE A 371 2.47 -17.89 -8.25
CA PHE A 371 2.67 -16.67 -7.46
C PHE A 371 1.52 -15.68 -7.64
N PHE A 372 1.11 -15.05 -6.54
CA PHE A 372 -0.04 -14.13 -6.51
C PHE A 372 0.40 -12.73 -6.12
N SER A 373 -0.14 -11.69 -6.78
CA SER A 373 0.00 -10.29 -6.35
C SER A 373 1.47 -9.91 -6.08
N GLY A 374 1.76 -9.28 -4.93
CA GLY A 374 3.12 -8.92 -4.50
C GLY A 374 4.04 -10.09 -4.13
N GLY A 375 3.59 -11.34 -4.30
CA GLY A 375 4.45 -12.53 -4.35
C GLY A 375 5.14 -12.69 -5.71
N GLY A 376 4.69 -11.96 -6.75
CA GLY A 376 5.28 -11.94 -8.09
C GLY A 376 6.81 -11.76 -8.12
N PRO A 377 7.42 -10.86 -7.33
CA PRO A 377 8.88 -10.72 -7.28
C PRO A 377 9.63 -11.99 -6.85
N LEU A 378 9.00 -12.87 -6.06
CA LEU A 378 9.57 -14.16 -5.62
C LEU A 378 9.65 -15.19 -6.76
N SER A 379 9.01 -14.93 -7.91
CA SER A 379 9.11 -15.75 -9.12
C SER A 379 10.44 -15.58 -9.86
N ALA A 380 11.11 -14.43 -9.70
CA ALA A 380 12.28 -14.06 -10.49
C ALA A 380 13.44 -15.07 -10.43
N PRO A 381 13.81 -15.66 -9.27
CA PRO A 381 14.85 -16.68 -9.23
C PRO A 381 14.51 -17.93 -10.07
N TRP A 382 13.23 -18.31 -10.11
CA TRP A 382 12.75 -19.47 -10.86
C TRP A 382 12.68 -19.21 -12.36
N LEU A 383 12.37 -17.98 -12.77
CA LEU A 383 12.44 -17.54 -14.17
C LEU A 383 13.89 -17.43 -14.66
N SER A 384 14.80 -16.93 -13.82
CA SER A 384 16.19 -16.71 -14.23
C SER A 384 16.98 -18.00 -14.43
N ALA A 385 16.64 -19.06 -13.68
CA ALA A 385 17.30 -20.36 -13.77
C ALA A 385 16.29 -21.48 -13.44
N PRO A 386 15.36 -21.79 -14.36
CA PRO A 386 14.36 -22.84 -14.14
C PRO A 386 15.02 -24.18 -13.84
N PRO A 387 14.72 -24.81 -12.70
CA PRO A 387 15.21 -26.15 -12.43
C PRO A 387 14.47 -27.17 -13.32
N PRO A 388 15.10 -28.31 -13.67
CA PRO A 388 14.54 -29.27 -14.63
C PRO A 388 13.25 -29.98 -14.16
N TRP A 389 12.94 -29.92 -12.88
CA TRP A 389 11.69 -30.45 -12.31
C TRP A 389 10.52 -29.48 -12.38
N LEU A 390 10.78 -28.19 -12.63
CA LEU A 390 9.75 -27.16 -12.69
C LEU A 390 9.09 -27.22 -14.07
N ARG A 391 7.81 -27.56 -14.10
CA ARG A 391 7.05 -27.77 -15.35
C ARG A 391 6.24 -26.57 -15.78
N CYS A 392 5.84 -25.73 -14.83
CA CYS A 392 5.02 -24.56 -15.10
C CYS A 392 5.26 -23.50 -14.03
N LEU A 393 5.26 -22.23 -14.43
CA LEU A 393 5.24 -21.09 -13.52
C LEU A 393 4.00 -20.25 -13.80
N ALA A 394 3.12 -20.14 -12.82
CA ALA A 394 1.89 -19.38 -12.94
C ALA A 394 1.97 -18.06 -12.16
N LEU A 395 1.34 -17.02 -12.70
CA LEU A 395 1.32 -15.66 -12.16
C LEU A 395 -0.13 -15.16 -12.15
N ASN A 396 -0.69 -14.87 -10.96
CA ASN A 396 -2.04 -14.32 -10.83
C ASN A 396 -1.96 -12.83 -10.45
N TYR A 397 -2.45 -11.96 -11.33
CA TYR A 397 -2.46 -10.49 -11.17
C TYR A 397 -1.18 -9.94 -10.51
N PRO A 398 0.01 -10.30 -11.03
CA PRO A 398 1.26 -10.19 -10.29
C PRO A 398 1.82 -8.75 -10.27
N LEU A 399 2.58 -8.44 -9.21
CA LEU A 399 3.57 -7.36 -9.26
C LEU A 399 4.87 -7.90 -9.87
N LEU A 400 5.29 -7.39 -11.03
CA LEU A 400 6.43 -7.95 -11.79
C LEU A 400 7.63 -7.01 -11.93
N GLU A 401 7.54 -5.82 -11.35
CA GLU A 401 8.63 -4.83 -11.26
C GLU A 401 8.56 -4.10 -9.91
N PRO A 402 9.66 -3.51 -9.43
CA PRO A 402 9.64 -2.66 -8.25
C PRO A 402 8.66 -1.49 -8.44
N ILE A 403 7.83 -1.24 -7.43
CA ILE A 403 7.09 0.01 -7.34
C ILE A 403 8.10 1.10 -6.94
N PRO A 404 8.13 2.26 -7.61
CA PRO A 404 9.02 3.36 -7.24
C PRO A 404 9.00 3.65 -5.72
N GLY A 405 10.17 3.88 -5.12
CA GLY A 405 10.32 4.11 -3.68
C GLY A 405 10.41 2.86 -2.79
N HIS A 406 10.19 1.66 -3.34
CA HIS A 406 10.33 0.40 -2.62
C HIS A 406 11.65 -0.25 -3.04
N GLY A 407 12.68 -0.14 -2.18
CA GLY A 407 14.02 -0.65 -2.47
C GLY A 407 14.02 -2.15 -2.78
N THR A 408 14.66 -2.53 -3.89
CA THR A 408 14.93 -3.92 -4.22
C THR A 408 16.44 -4.16 -4.23
N ASP A 409 16.86 -5.36 -3.79
CA ASP A 409 18.24 -5.85 -3.88
C ASP A 409 18.65 -6.06 -5.35
N GLY A 410 18.84 -4.96 -6.09
CA GLY A 410 19.16 -4.98 -7.52
C GLY A 410 18.11 -5.73 -8.36
N ASP A 411 18.59 -6.53 -9.31
CA ASP A 411 17.74 -7.22 -10.29
C ASP A 411 17.21 -8.59 -9.82
N ARG A 412 17.62 -9.09 -8.64
CA ARG A 412 17.30 -10.45 -8.17
C ARG A 412 15.80 -10.74 -8.06
N PHE A 413 15.00 -9.71 -7.79
CA PHE A 413 13.55 -9.80 -7.59
C PHE A 413 12.77 -9.02 -8.65
N ARG A 414 13.29 -8.99 -9.89
CA ARG A 414 12.67 -8.31 -11.04
C ARG A 414 12.28 -9.33 -12.11
N PRO A 415 11.06 -9.90 -12.03
CA PRO A 415 10.58 -10.89 -13.00
C PRO A 415 10.73 -10.47 -14.47
N ALA A 416 10.48 -9.20 -14.80
CA ALA A 416 10.63 -8.70 -16.17
C ALA A 416 12.08 -8.75 -16.69
N ALA A 417 13.09 -8.62 -15.81
CA ALA A 417 14.48 -8.85 -16.18
C ALA A 417 14.80 -10.37 -16.23
N ALA A 418 14.28 -11.12 -15.26
CA ALA A 418 14.56 -12.55 -15.10
C ALA A 418 13.97 -13.44 -16.20
N VAL A 419 12.88 -13.03 -16.85
CA VAL A 419 12.18 -13.82 -17.89
C VAL A 419 13.09 -14.21 -19.06
N ARG A 420 14.17 -13.47 -19.29
CA ARG A 420 15.21 -13.80 -20.29
C ARG A 420 15.90 -15.14 -20.03
N GLY A 421 15.91 -15.62 -18.78
CA GLY A 421 16.45 -16.91 -18.37
C GLY A 421 15.44 -18.06 -18.43
N ALA A 422 14.17 -17.80 -18.76
CA ALA A 422 13.10 -18.79 -18.63
C ALA A 422 13.24 -19.95 -19.63
N GLY A 423 13.95 -19.76 -20.74
CA GLY A 423 14.11 -20.78 -21.78
C GLY A 423 12.74 -21.26 -22.29
N ASN A 424 12.49 -22.57 -22.13
CA ASN A 424 11.24 -23.22 -22.54
C ASN A 424 10.28 -23.47 -21.36
N LEU A 425 10.48 -22.83 -20.20
CA LEU A 425 9.55 -22.97 -19.08
C LEU A 425 8.20 -22.32 -19.47
N PRO A 426 7.09 -23.07 -19.49
CA PRO A 426 5.76 -22.50 -19.69
C PRO A 426 5.41 -21.53 -18.57
N VAL A 427 4.91 -20.35 -18.94
CA VAL A 427 4.41 -19.34 -18.01
C VAL A 427 2.93 -19.06 -18.26
N VAL A 428 2.09 -19.26 -17.25
CA VAL A 428 0.65 -18.93 -17.32
C VAL A 428 0.39 -17.64 -16.52
N LEU A 429 -0.09 -16.59 -17.17
CA LEU A 429 -0.33 -15.27 -16.56
C LEU A 429 -1.81 -14.90 -16.62
N THR A 430 -2.46 -14.76 -15.46
CA THR A 430 -3.81 -14.21 -15.36
C THR A 430 -3.74 -12.70 -15.16
N ARG A 431 -4.26 -11.93 -16.13
CA ARG A 431 -4.33 -10.46 -16.09
C ARG A 431 -5.78 -10.02 -15.89
N VAL A 432 -6.03 -9.25 -14.84
CA VAL A 432 -7.35 -8.68 -14.53
C VAL A 432 -7.51 -7.31 -15.18
N GLY A 433 -8.73 -6.97 -15.63
CA GLY A 433 -8.98 -5.72 -16.36
C GLY A 433 -9.34 -4.52 -15.49
N LEU A 434 -9.76 -4.75 -14.23
CA LEU A 434 -10.01 -3.71 -13.24
C LEU A 434 -8.83 -3.62 -12.26
N GLU A 435 -7.61 -3.55 -12.79
CA GLU A 435 -6.36 -3.54 -12.04
C GLU A 435 -5.93 -2.11 -11.65
N ASP A 436 -5.12 -2.00 -10.60
CA ASP A 436 -4.36 -0.78 -10.30
C ASP A 436 -3.43 -0.45 -11.50
N PRO A 437 -3.49 0.75 -12.09
CA PRO A 437 -2.68 1.10 -13.25
C PRO A 437 -1.17 0.94 -13.05
N MET A 438 -0.67 1.10 -11.82
CA MET A 438 0.76 0.87 -11.53
C MET A 438 1.12 -0.61 -11.58
N LEU A 439 0.24 -1.49 -11.07
CA LEU A 439 0.44 -2.94 -11.16
C LEU A 439 0.36 -3.40 -12.61
N ASP A 440 -0.65 -2.93 -13.34
CA ASP A 440 -0.86 -3.28 -14.75
C ASP A 440 0.35 -2.87 -15.61
N ALA A 441 0.91 -1.68 -15.38
CA ALA A 441 2.13 -1.24 -16.04
C ALA A 441 3.34 -2.16 -15.77
N THR A 442 3.40 -2.85 -14.62
CA THR A 442 4.45 -3.85 -14.36
C THR A 442 4.27 -5.11 -15.22
N VAL A 443 3.02 -5.53 -15.43
CA VAL A 443 2.67 -6.66 -16.28
C VAL A 443 3.00 -6.37 -17.74
N GLU A 444 2.70 -5.16 -18.22
CA GLU A 444 3.05 -4.75 -19.59
C GLU A 444 4.55 -4.79 -19.85
N ARG A 445 5.37 -4.33 -18.90
CA ARG A 445 6.83 -4.41 -19.00
C ARG A 445 7.32 -5.86 -19.05
N PHE A 446 6.76 -6.73 -18.22
CA PHE A 446 7.09 -8.15 -18.23
C PHE A 446 6.74 -8.81 -19.58
N LEU A 447 5.53 -8.58 -20.10
CA LEU A 447 5.08 -9.14 -21.37
C LEU A 447 5.93 -8.62 -22.55
N GLY A 448 6.32 -7.34 -22.52
CA GLY A 448 7.28 -6.78 -23.48
C GLY A 448 8.61 -7.52 -23.45
N ALA A 449 9.21 -7.68 -22.27
CA ALA A 449 10.48 -8.39 -22.11
C ALA A 449 10.41 -9.87 -22.49
N ALA A 450 9.30 -10.55 -22.17
CA ALA A 450 9.04 -11.93 -22.58
C ALA A 450 8.96 -12.07 -24.10
N GLY A 451 8.27 -11.13 -24.77
CA GLY A 451 8.21 -11.08 -26.23
C GLY A 451 9.56 -10.83 -26.89
N GLU A 452 10.41 -9.97 -26.30
CA GLU A 452 11.77 -9.72 -26.78
C GLU A 452 12.68 -10.96 -26.71
N CYS A 453 12.55 -11.79 -25.67
CA CYS A 453 13.37 -12.99 -25.49
C CYS A 453 12.73 -14.29 -26.00
N GLY A 454 11.49 -14.23 -26.49
CA GLY A 454 10.74 -15.39 -26.99
C GLY A 454 10.32 -16.39 -25.90
N ALA A 455 10.14 -15.92 -24.65
CA ALA A 455 9.64 -16.76 -23.57
C ALA A 455 8.17 -17.16 -23.81
N GLU A 456 7.82 -18.39 -23.47
CA GLU A 456 6.46 -18.91 -23.61
C GLU A 456 5.57 -18.38 -22.48
N VAL A 457 4.83 -17.30 -22.77
CA VAL A 457 3.87 -16.71 -21.83
C VAL A 457 2.47 -16.79 -22.41
N GLU A 458 1.60 -17.50 -21.70
CA GLU A 458 0.20 -17.64 -22.01
C GLU A 458 -0.63 -16.71 -21.13
N VAL A 459 -1.39 -15.80 -21.74
CA VAL A 459 -2.15 -14.78 -21.01
C VAL A 459 -3.64 -15.13 -20.96
N ILE A 460 -4.17 -15.29 -19.75
CA ILE A 460 -5.60 -15.45 -19.46
C ILE A 460 -6.15 -14.08 -19.09
N ALA A 461 -7.04 -13.54 -19.93
CA ALA A 461 -7.63 -12.23 -19.71
C ALA A 461 -8.92 -12.33 -18.89
N ALA A 462 -9.01 -11.52 -17.84
CA ALA A 462 -10.18 -11.38 -16.97
C ALA A 462 -10.65 -9.91 -16.93
N PRO A 463 -11.19 -9.39 -18.05
CA PRO A 463 -11.39 -7.96 -18.26
C PRO A 463 -12.33 -7.27 -17.26
N HIS A 464 -13.24 -8.01 -16.62
CA HIS A 464 -14.17 -7.45 -15.64
C HIS A 464 -13.88 -7.89 -14.20
N CYS A 465 -12.79 -8.63 -14.00
CA CYS A 465 -12.34 -9.02 -12.68
C CYS A 465 -11.40 -7.95 -12.10
N ARG A 466 -11.37 -7.85 -10.78
CA ARG A 466 -10.45 -6.98 -10.03
C ARG A 466 -9.33 -7.77 -9.35
N HIS A 467 -8.36 -7.08 -8.77
CA HIS A 467 -7.32 -7.72 -7.96
C HIS A 467 -7.93 -8.52 -6.79
N GLY A 468 -7.57 -9.81 -6.65
CA GLY A 468 -8.15 -10.69 -5.63
C GLY A 468 -9.59 -11.15 -5.91
N PHE A 469 -9.99 -11.19 -7.19
CA PHE A 469 -11.32 -11.55 -7.66
C PHE A 469 -11.86 -12.88 -7.10
N GLU A 470 -10.99 -13.79 -6.64
CA GLU A 470 -11.36 -15.12 -6.15
C GLU A 470 -12.24 -15.11 -4.90
N THR A 471 -12.31 -13.98 -4.19
CA THR A 471 -13.18 -13.78 -3.01
C THR A 471 -14.08 -12.55 -3.15
N LEU A 472 -13.86 -11.76 -4.20
CA LEU A 472 -14.53 -10.49 -4.44
C LEU A 472 -15.58 -10.60 -5.55
N ASP A 473 -15.22 -11.21 -6.67
CA ASP A 473 -16.04 -11.27 -7.86
C ASP A 473 -16.62 -12.69 -8.01
N HIS A 474 -17.77 -12.95 -7.38
CA HIS A 474 -18.49 -14.22 -7.54
C HIS A 474 -19.25 -14.33 -8.89
N THR A 475 -18.65 -13.82 -9.98
CA THR A 475 -19.24 -13.77 -11.33
C THR A 475 -18.99 -15.07 -12.11
N ALA A 476 -19.71 -15.25 -13.21
CA ALA A 476 -19.47 -16.39 -14.11
C ALA A 476 -18.09 -16.32 -14.78
N GLU A 477 -17.62 -15.11 -15.11
CA GLU A 477 -16.29 -14.86 -15.68
C GLU A 477 -15.18 -15.25 -14.72
N ALA A 478 -15.23 -14.76 -13.47
CA ALA A 478 -14.25 -15.11 -12.45
C ALA A 478 -14.15 -16.63 -12.24
N ARG A 479 -15.28 -17.33 -12.20
CA ARG A 479 -15.32 -18.80 -12.11
C ARG A 479 -14.71 -19.48 -13.35
N ALA A 480 -14.89 -18.91 -14.54
CA ALA A 480 -14.30 -19.44 -15.76
C ALA A 480 -12.78 -19.25 -15.77
N VAL A 481 -12.30 -18.06 -15.39
CA VAL A 481 -10.87 -17.73 -15.31
C VAL A 481 -10.13 -18.65 -14.35
N VAL A 482 -10.67 -18.89 -13.14
CA VAL A 482 -10.04 -19.83 -12.19
C VAL A 482 -9.94 -21.25 -12.78
N ARG A 483 -10.98 -21.72 -13.47
CA ARG A 483 -10.97 -23.06 -14.09
C ARG A 483 -9.95 -23.15 -15.22
N GLU A 484 -9.98 -22.18 -16.13
CA GLU A 484 -9.07 -22.11 -17.26
C GLU A 484 -7.60 -22.05 -16.80
N ALA A 485 -7.29 -21.21 -15.81
CA ALA A 485 -5.94 -21.13 -15.26
C ALA A 485 -5.48 -22.45 -14.64
N MET A 486 -6.36 -23.11 -13.88
CA MET A 486 -6.05 -24.41 -13.29
C MET A 486 -5.86 -25.48 -14.38
N GLU A 487 -6.71 -25.52 -15.40
CA GLU A 487 -6.63 -26.47 -16.51
C GLU A 487 -5.30 -26.33 -17.27
N ARG A 488 -4.85 -25.11 -17.56
CA ARG A 488 -3.58 -24.83 -18.23
C ARG A 488 -2.38 -25.29 -17.39
N VAL A 489 -2.34 -24.89 -16.11
CA VAL A 489 -1.26 -25.28 -15.19
C VAL A 489 -1.18 -26.80 -15.02
N LEU A 490 -2.31 -27.49 -14.94
CA LEU A 490 -2.33 -28.95 -14.86
C LEU A 490 -1.94 -29.63 -16.18
N GLY A 491 -2.30 -29.05 -17.33
CA GLY A 491 -1.87 -29.54 -18.64
C GLY A 491 -0.35 -29.54 -18.79
N ASP A 492 0.32 -28.47 -18.38
CA ASP A 492 1.78 -28.36 -18.41
C ASP A 492 2.48 -29.34 -17.46
N LEU A 493 1.80 -29.73 -16.37
CA LEU A 493 2.33 -30.73 -15.46
C LEU A 493 2.35 -32.14 -16.06
N ASP A 494 1.51 -32.43 -17.05
CA ASP A 494 1.39 -33.74 -17.72
C ASP A 494 2.28 -33.86 -18.98
N ALA A 495 2.86 -32.75 -19.46
CA ALA A 495 3.77 -32.66 -20.60
C ALA A 495 5.24 -32.99 -20.23
#